data_AF-A0A8J3QJZ0-F1
#
_entry.id   AF-A0A8J3QJZ0-F1
#
_cell.length_a   1.000
_cell.length_b   1.000
_cell.length_c   1.000
_cell.angle_alpha   90.00
_cell.angle_beta   90.00
_cell.angle_gamma   90.00
#
_symmetry.space_group_name_H-M   'P 1'
#
loop_
_entity.id
_entity.type
_entity.pdbx_description
1 polymer ?
#
loop_
_entity_poly.entity_id
_entity_poly.type
_entity_poly.pdbx_seq_one_letter_code
_entity_poly.pdbx_strand_id
1 'polypeptide(L)'
;MRPSVIGIAQQLAAQLLRFPTVTLDRQLGHISDIASMLPGDVGSPLATLADHLRGAGPATAIEEYMATFAPGGCLLFLSRPDDPTFTLAYGRAGFKLADNERADFLPAVLEFAAARVAAEDFCGQELLCGYRPALDEITAALAEIHSPYLLAVDAVGATLPQLHPAG
;
A
#
# COMPACT_ATOMS: atom_id res chain seq x y z
N MET A 1 7.47 -13.06 8.97
CA MET A 1 7.36 -11.80 9.74
C MET A 1 6.23 -11.92 10.76
N ARG A 2 6.23 -11.20 11.90
CA ARG A 2 5.13 -11.27 12.89
C ARG A 2 3.86 -10.62 12.32
N PRO A 3 2.64 -11.12 12.62
CA PRO A 3 1.38 -10.53 12.14
C PRO A 3 1.25 -9.03 12.44
N SER A 4 1.62 -8.60 13.65
CA SER A 4 1.59 -7.17 14.03
C SER A 4 2.49 -6.30 13.16
N VAL A 5 3.68 -6.79 12.77
CA VAL A 5 4.59 -6.05 11.89
C VAL A 5 4.01 -5.95 10.47
N ILE A 6 3.46 -7.04 9.94
CA ILE A 6 2.80 -7.06 8.63
C ILE A 6 1.65 -6.05 8.60
N GLY A 7 0.76 -6.11 9.60
CA GLY A 7 -0.39 -5.22 9.66
C GLY A 7 0.00 -3.75 9.78
N ILE A 8 0.98 -3.41 10.61
CA ILE A 8 1.46 -2.02 10.73
C ILE A 8 2.09 -1.56 9.41
N ALA A 9 2.99 -2.34 8.81
CA ALA A 9 3.66 -1.96 7.56
C ALA A 9 2.64 -1.71 6.43
N GLN A 10 1.65 -2.59 6.28
CA GLN A 10 0.61 -2.43 5.26
C GLN A 10 -0.30 -1.24 5.53
N GLN A 11 -0.63 -0.96 6.79
CA GLN A 11 -1.41 0.22 7.15
C GLN A 11 -0.65 1.52 6.81
N LEU A 12 0.64 1.61 7.13
CA LEU A 12 1.45 2.78 6.81
C LEU A 12 1.62 2.94 5.29
N ALA A 13 1.87 1.85 4.58
CA ALA A 13 1.95 1.86 3.12
C ALA A 13 0.63 2.35 2.48
N ALA A 14 -0.52 1.87 2.99
CA ALA A 14 -1.82 2.33 2.53
C ALA A 14 -1.99 3.84 2.68
N GLN A 15 -1.61 4.39 3.84
CA GLN A 15 -1.69 5.83 4.09
C GLN A 15 -0.79 6.64 3.16
N LEU A 16 0.45 6.18 2.93
CA LEU A 16 1.41 6.85 2.06
C LEU A 16 1.05 6.76 0.57
N LEU A 17 0.29 5.74 0.16
CA LEU A 17 -0.17 5.54 -1.22
C LEU A 17 -1.53 6.21 -1.51
N ARG A 18 -2.17 6.84 -0.52
CA ARG A 18 -3.38 7.65 -0.74
C ARG A 18 -3.03 9.06 -1.20
N PHE A 19 -3.97 9.70 -1.87
CA PHE A 19 -3.86 11.11 -2.26
C PHE A 19 -3.45 11.97 -1.06
N PRO A 20 -2.42 12.83 -1.20
CA PRO A 20 -1.95 13.66 -0.10
C PRO A 20 -3.01 14.65 0.36
N THR A 21 -3.35 14.57 1.64
CA THR A 21 -4.30 15.48 2.30
C THR A 21 -3.60 16.23 3.41
N VAL A 22 -4.22 17.31 3.89
CA VAL A 22 -3.77 18.03 5.10
C VAL A 22 -3.71 17.09 6.31
N THR A 23 -4.56 16.07 6.37
CA THR A 23 -4.51 15.05 7.43
C THR A 23 -3.26 14.19 7.30
N LEU A 24 -2.95 13.69 6.09
CA LEU A 24 -1.75 12.90 5.86
C LEU A 24 -0.49 13.71 6.20
N ASP A 25 -0.41 14.95 5.72
CA ASP A 25 0.73 15.86 5.96
C ASP A 25 1.07 15.99 7.45
N ARG A 26 0.05 16.18 8.30
CA ARG A 26 0.22 16.24 9.76
C ARG A 26 0.64 14.92 10.39
N GLN A 27 0.38 13.80 9.73
CA GLN A 27 0.69 12.45 10.22
C GLN A 27 2.04 11.94 9.74
N LEU A 28 2.66 12.52 8.70
CA LEU A 28 3.91 12.02 8.11
C LEU A 28 5.05 11.84 9.13
N GLY A 29 5.17 12.76 10.10
CA GLY A 29 6.15 12.62 11.19
C GLY A 29 5.92 11.36 12.03
N HIS A 30 4.68 11.15 12.47
CA HIS A 30 4.32 9.95 13.23
C HIS A 30 4.45 8.67 12.40
N ILE A 31 4.13 8.72 11.10
CA ILE A 31 4.32 7.58 10.19
C ILE A 31 5.81 7.21 10.12
N SER A 32 6.71 8.19 9.97
CA SER A 32 8.16 7.94 9.97
C SER A 32 8.65 7.35 11.29
N ASP A 33 8.18 7.88 12.43
CA ASP A 33 8.54 7.36 13.76
C ASP A 33 8.09 5.90 13.95
N ILE A 34 6.85 5.58 13.55
CA ILE A 34 6.32 4.20 13.65
C ILE A 34 7.09 3.27 12.71
N ALA A 35 7.31 3.69 11.47
CA ALA A 35 8.06 2.90 10.48
C ALA A 35 9.49 2.60 10.96
N SER A 36 10.14 3.54 11.63
CA SER A 36 11.50 3.38 12.18
C SER A 36 11.58 2.34 13.31
N MET A 37 10.46 1.95 13.91
CA MET A 37 10.39 0.86 14.91
C MET A 37 10.19 -0.54 14.29
N LEU A 38 9.90 -0.61 12.99
CA LEU A 38 9.72 -1.87 12.27
C LEU A 38 11.06 -2.46 11.81
N PRO A 39 11.12 -3.76 11.44
CA PRO A 39 12.28 -4.34 10.78
C PRO A 39 12.70 -3.54 9.53
N GLY A 40 14.00 -3.38 9.30
CA GLY A 40 14.52 -2.43 8.31
C GLY A 40 14.15 -2.72 6.85
N ASP A 41 13.84 -3.97 6.51
CA ASP A 41 13.35 -4.38 5.19
C ASP A 41 11.98 -3.78 4.84
N VAL A 42 11.15 -3.48 5.84
CA VAL A 42 9.83 -2.84 5.66
C VAL A 42 9.77 -1.42 6.21
N GLY A 43 10.43 -1.18 7.35
CA GLY A 43 10.36 0.08 8.07
C GLY A 43 11.16 1.21 7.41
N SER A 44 12.41 0.94 7.03
CA SER A 44 13.28 1.94 6.42
C SER A 44 12.72 2.56 5.13
N PRO A 45 12.18 1.80 4.15
CA PRO A 45 11.59 2.40 2.96
C PRO A 45 10.36 3.27 3.28
N LEU A 46 9.48 2.82 4.20
CA LEU A 46 8.30 3.58 4.60
C LEU A 46 8.66 4.88 5.33
N ALA A 47 9.63 4.83 6.24
CA ALA A 47 10.14 6.03 6.93
C ALA A 47 10.74 7.03 5.93
N THR A 48 11.54 6.52 4.99
CA THR A 48 12.18 7.34 3.94
C THR A 48 11.14 8.05 3.07
N LEU A 49 10.09 7.35 2.64
CA LEU A 49 9.01 7.97 1.87
C LEU A 49 8.24 9.01 2.69
N ALA A 50 7.94 8.72 3.95
CA ALA A 50 7.25 9.66 4.82
C ALA A 50 8.06 10.94 5.03
N ASP A 51 9.37 10.84 5.26
CA ASP A 51 10.27 11.98 5.39
C ASP A 51 10.45 12.74 4.07
N HIS A 52 10.49 12.05 2.93
CA HIS A 52 10.50 12.68 1.60
C HIS A 52 9.27 13.57 1.40
N LEU A 53 8.07 13.01 1.58
CA LEU A 53 6.81 13.76 1.41
C LEU A 53 6.72 14.93 2.40
N ARG A 54 7.21 14.74 3.63
CA ARG A 54 7.24 15.79 4.66
C ARG A 54 8.20 16.92 4.29
N GLY A 55 9.37 16.57 3.74
CA GLY A 55 10.38 17.53 3.30
C GLY A 55 9.94 18.32 2.05
N ALA A 56 9.22 17.67 1.13
CA ALA A 56 8.64 18.31 -0.05
C ALA A 56 7.52 19.31 0.31
N GLY A 57 6.72 18.96 1.31
CA GLY A 57 5.57 19.76 1.76
C GLY A 57 4.31 19.53 0.92
N PRO A 58 3.14 20.04 1.37
CA PRO A 58 1.85 19.60 0.87
C PRO A 58 1.62 19.80 -0.64
N ALA A 59 2.02 20.98 -1.17
CA ALA A 59 1.78 21.32 -2.56
C ALA A 59 2.59 20.43 -3.51
N THR A 60 3.89 20.27 -3.22
CA THR A 60 4.78 19.42 -4.01
C THR A 60 4.40 17.95 -3.88
N ALA A 61 4.00 17.47 -2.70
CA ALA A 61 3.50 16.11 -2.53
C ALA A 61 2.27 15.83 -3.42
N ILE A 62 1.33 16.77 -3.52
CA ILE A 62 0.17 16.66 -4.43
C ILE A 62 0.63 16.61 -5.89
N GLU A 63 1.54 17.49 -6.30
CA GLU A 63 2.07 17.51 -7.67
C GLU A 63 2.76 16.19 -8.02
N GLU A 64 3.63 15.66 -7.15
CA GLU A 64 4.30 14.38 -7.33
C GLU A 64 3.30 13.21 -7.39
N TYR A 65 2.28 13.22 -6.53
CA TYR A 65 1.22 12.21 -6.55
C TYR A 65 0.47 12.23 -7.87
N MET A 66 0.06 13.42 -8.35
CA MET A 66 -0.65 13.55 -9.62
C MET A 66 0.24 13.18 -10.81
N ALA A 67 1.53 13.54 -10.79
CA ALA A 67 2.47 13.13 -11.82
C ALA A 67 2.65 11.60 -11.88
N THR A 68 2.50 10.91 -10.75
CA THR A 68 2.67 9.45 -10.65
C THR A 68 1.37 8.69 -10.99
N PHE A 69 0.25 9.08 -10.38
CA PHE A 69 -0.98 8.26 -10.30
C PHE A 69 -2.19 8.84 -11.07
N ALA A 70 -2.03 9.94 -11.81
CA ALA A 70 -3.11 10.48 -12.65
C ALA A 70 -3.50 9.51 -13.80
N PRO A 71 -4.69 9.69 -14.42
CA PRO A 71 -5.06 8.92 -15.60
C PRO A 71 -3.98 8.96 -16.69
N GLY A 72 -3.51 7.78 -17.11
CA GLY A 72 -2.39 7.63 -18.05
C GLY A 72 -1.03 7.42 -17.39
N GLY A 73 -0.93 7.54 -16.06
CA GLY A 73 0.23 7.17 -15.25
C GLY A 73 0.16 5.75 -14.69
N CYS A 74 0.91 5.50 -13.61
CA CYS A 74 0.88 4.24 -12.88
C CYS A 74 -0.40 4.18 -12.05
N LEU A 75 -1.37 3.32 -12.36
CA LEU A 75 -2.59 3.23 -11.55
C LEU A 75 -2.42 2.18 -10.44
N LEU A 76 -2.90 2.49 -9.24
CA LEU A 76 -2.84 1.62 -8.07
C LEU A 76 -4.03 0.63 -8.01
N PHE A 77 -4.36 -0.02 -9.12
CA PHE A 77 -5.45 -1.00 -9.18
C PHE A 77 -4.89 -2.41 -9.41
N LEU A 78 -5.30 -3.36 -8.59
CA LEU A 78 -4.80 -4.74 -8.65
C LEU A 78 -5.52 -5.62 -9.68
N SER A 79 -6.69 -5.18 -10.17
CA SER A 79 -7.43 -5.93 -11.17
C SER A 79 -8.01 -5.03 -12.25
N ARG A 80 -8.63 -5.66 -13.24
CA ARG A 80 -9.51 -4.94 -14.15
C ARG A 80 -10.77 -4.48 -13.37
N PRO A 81 -11.47 -3.46 -13.88
CA PRO A 81 -12.80 -3.13 -13.39
C PRO A 81 -13.72 -4.35 -13.35
N ASP A 82 -14.64 -4.36 -12.39
CA ASP A 82 -15.70 -5.37 -12.19
C ASP A 82 -15.26 -6.76 -11.72
N ASP A 83 -14.01 -6.92 -11.26
CA ASP A 83 -13.61 -8.16 -10.56
C ASP A 83 -14.34 -8.26 -9.20
N PRO A 84 -15.26 -9.23 -9.01
CA PRO A 84 -16.02 -9.33 -7.77
C PRO A 84 -15.19 -9.89 -6.60
N THR A 85 -13.96 -10.36 -6.84
CA THR A 85 -13.14 -11.03 -5.82
C THR A 85 -12.93 -10.14 -4.59
N PHE A 86 -12.62 -8.85 -4.81
CA PHE A 86 -12.41 -7.88 -3.73
C PHE A 86 -13.68 -7.56 -2.97
N THR A 87 -14.79 -7.28 -3.67
CA THR A 87 -16.07 -6.94 -3.03
C THR A 87 -16.65 -8.14 -2.25
N LEU A 88 -16.48 -9.36 -2.76
CA LEU A 88 -16.85 -10.59 -2.05
C LEU A 88 -15.99 -10.82 -0.81
N ALA A 89 -14.68 -10.59 -0.88
CA ALA A 89 -13.78 -10.68 0.27
C ALA A 89 -14.18 -9.69 1.38
N TYR A 90 -14.42 -8.42 1.00
CA TYR A 90 -14.87 -7.39 1.94
C TYR A 90 -16.23 -7.73 2.56
N GLY A 91 -17.19 -8.18 1.75
CA GLY A 91 -18.52 -8.58 2.21
C GLY A 91 -18.48 -9.72 3.23
N ARG A 92 -17.65 -10.75 2.99
CA ARG A 92 -17.48 -11.88 3.92
C ARG A 92 -16.88 -11.46 5.27
N ALA A 93 -16.04 -10.43 5.26
CA ALA A 93 -15.40 -9.90 6.46
C ALA A 93 -16.18 -8.76 7.14
N GLY A 94 -17.31 -8.33 6.55
CA GLY A 94 -18.05 -7.15 7.02
C GLY A 94 -17.29 -5.83 6.86
N PHE A 95 -16.27 -5.78 6.00
CA PHE A 95 -15.48 -4.60 5.72
C PHE A 95 -16.25 -3.63 4.83
N LYS A 96 -16.24 -2.34 5.17
CA LYS A 96 -16.94 -1.29 4.43
C LYS A 96 -15.95 -0.47 3.63
N LEU A 97 -16.10 -0.49 2.31
CA LEU A 97 -15.36 0.36 1.39
C LEU A 97 -15.93 1.78 1.39
N ALA A 98 -15.09 2.77 1.11
CA ALA A 98 -15.56 4.13 0.91
C ALA A 98 -16.46 4.26 -0.33
N ASP A 99 -17.41 5.17 -0.29
CA ASP A 99 -18.31 5.42 -1.42
C ASP A 99 -17.51 5.86 -2.66
N ASN A 100 -17.80 5.27 -3.82
CA ASN A 100 -17.12 5.51 -5.10
C ASN A 100 -15.64 5.11 -5.17
N GLU A 101 -15.12 4.41 -4.16
CA GLU A 101 -13.79 3.80 -4.23
C GLU A 101 -13.88 2.44 -4.92
N ARG A 102 -12.90 2.12 -5.77
CA ARG A 102 -12.80 0.79 -6.38
C ARG A 102 -12.28 -0.21 -5.36
N ALA A 103 -12.86 -1.40 -5.33
CA ALA A 103 -12.52 -2.41 -4.34
C ALA A 103 -11.09 -2.97 -4.50
N ASP A 104 -10.54 -2.93 -5.71
CA ASP A 104 -9.19 -3.38 -6.05
C ASP A 104 -8.14 -2.27 -5.98
N PHE A 105 -8.50 -1.10 -5.46
CA PHE A 105 -7.56 -0.02 -5.19
C PHE A 105 -6.57 -0.44 -4.10
N LEU A 106 -5.28 -0.50 -4.42
CA LEU A 106 -4.24 -1.07 -3.56
C LEU A 106 -4.27 -0.50 -2.13
N PRO A 107 -4.38 0.82 -1.89
CA PRO A 107 -4.52 1.34 -0.53
C PRO A 107 -5.71 0.77 0.26
N ALA A 108 -6.86 0.59 -0.37
CA ALA A 108 -8.03 -0.02 0.28
C ALA A 108 -7.81 -1.50 0.59
N VAL A 109 -7.16 -2.23 -0.34
CA VAL A 109 -6.78 -3.64 -0.13
C VAL A 109 -5.80 -3.79 1.03
N LEU A 110 -4.85 -2.86 1.15
CA LEU A 110 -3.87 -2.84 2.24
C LEU A 110 -4.50 -2.52 3.60
N GLU A 111 -5.43 -1.56 3.67
CA GLU A 111 -6.21 -1.28 4.88
C GLU A 111 -7.03 -2.49 5.32
N PHE A 112 -7.68 -3.16 4.36
CA PHE A 112 -8.37 -4.41 4.61
C PHE A 112 -7.42 -5.47 5.15
N ALA A 113 -6.29 -5.71 4.47
CA ALA A 113 -5.31 -6.72 4.89
C ALA A 113 -4.73 -6.44 6.27
N ALA A 114 -4.37 -5.18 6.57
CA ALA A 114 -3.89 -4.77 7.88
C ALA A 114 -4.92 -5.03 8.98
N ALA A 115 -6.19 -4.69 8.74
CA ALA A 115 -7.27 -4.90 9.70
C ALA A 115 -7.53 -6.40 9.98
N ARG A 116 -7.43 -7.26 8.96
CA ARG A 116 -7.65 -8.71 9.11
C ARG A 116 -6.48 -9.40 9.81
N VAL A 117 -5.25 -9.06 9.46
CA VAL A 117 -4.05 -9.65 10.08
C VAL A 117 -4.00 -9.38 11.58
N ALA A 118 -4.48 -8.21 12.03
CA ALA A 118 -4.61 -7.88 13.45
C ALA A 118 -5.58 -8.81 14.20
N ALA A 119 -6.54 -9.42 13.49
CA ALA A 119 -7.47 -10.41 14.02
C ALA A 119 -7.02 -11.86 13.74
N GLU A 120 -5.75 -12.07 13.37
CA GLU A 120 -5.18 -13.37 12.96
C GLU A 120 -5.91 -14.01 11.76
N ASP A 121 -6.57 -13.19 10.95
CA ASP A 121 -7.19 -13.59 9.69
C ASP A 121 -6.34 -13.09 8.52
N PHE A 122 -5.88 -14.01 7.68
CA PHE A 122 -4.96 -13.73 6.58
C PHE A 122 -5.64 -13.59 5.23
N CYS A 123 -6.97 -13.52 5.15
CA CYS A 123 -7.68 -13.42 3.86
C CYS A 123 -7.25 -12.20 3.02
N GLY A 124 -6.87 -11.08 3.65
CA GLY A 124 -6.29 -9.94 2.93
C GLY A 124 -4.87 -10.19 2.42
N GLN A 125 -4.05 -10.97 3.13
CA GLN A 125 -2.74 -11.42 2.61
C GLN A 125 -2.92 -12.36 1.43
N GLU A 126 -3.84 -13.32 1.53
CA GLU A 126 -4.14 -14.26 0.46
C GLU A 126 -4.59 -13.52 -0.80
N LEU A 127 -5.40 -12.46 -0.64
CA LEU A 127 -5.81 -11.59 -1.72
C LEU A 127 -4.60 -10.89 -2.36
N LEU A 128 -3.74 -10.23 -1.57
CA LEU A 128 -2.52 -9.60 -2.08
C LEU A 128 -1.57 -10.60 -2.79
N CYS A 129 -1.46 -11.82 -2.27
CA CYS A 129 -0.66 -12.88 -2.90
C CYS A 129 -1.27 -13.34 -4.23
N GLY A 130 -2.60 -13.49 -4.30
CA GLY A 130 -3.31 -13.87 -5.52
C GLY A 130 -3.18 -12.85 -6.65
N TYR A 131 -3.01 -11.56 -6.29
CA TYR A 131 -2.78 -10.47 -7.24
C TYR A 131 -1.34 -9.95 -7.23
N ARG A 132 -0.38 -10.79 -6.81
CA ARG A 132 1.06 -10.45 -6.82
C ARG A 132 1.57 -10.00 -8.20
N PRO A 133 1.18 -10.60 -9.34
CA PRO A 133 1.60 -10.10 -10.64
C PRO A 133 1.22 -8.65 -10.90
N ALA A 134 0.03 -8.22 -10.48
CA ALA A 134 -0.40 -6.82 -10.62
C ALA A 134 0.40 -5.88 -9.70
N LEU A 135 0.78 -6.35 -8.51
CA LEU A 135 1.69 -5.60 -7.64
C LEU A 135 3.08 -5.46 -8.28
N ASP A 136 3.61 -6.53 -8.88
CA ASP A 136 4.91 -6.50 -9.57
C ASP A 136 4.88 -5.58 -10.80
N GLU A 137 3.75 -5.49 -11.52
CA GLU A 137 3.55 -4.50 -12.60
C GLU A 137 3.58 -3.06 -12.08
N ILE A 138 2.91 -2.78 -10.96
CA ILE A 138 2.97 -1.47 -10.29
C ILE A 138 4.41 -1.15 -9.89
N THR A 139 5.13 -2.09 -9.27
CA THR A 139 6.54 -1.94 -8.88
C THR A 139 7.40 -1.60 -10.10
N ALA A 140 7.26 -2.35 -11.20
CA ALA A 140 8.03 -2.13 -12.42
C ALA A 140 7.75 -0.74 -13.02
N ALA A 141 6.48 -0.32 -13.09
CA ALA A 141 6.09 0.98 -13.60
C ALA A 141 6.63 2.14 -12.73
N LEU A 142 6.58 2.01 -11.41
CA LEU A 142 7.14 3.02 -10.50
C LEU A 142 8.67 3.09 -10.58
N ALA A 143 9.34 1.96 -10.77
CA ALA A 143 10.78 1.90 -10.96
C ALA A 143 11.21 2.56 -12.27
N GLU A 144 10.48 2.35 -13.37
CA GLU A 144 10.76 2.96 -14.68
C GLU A 144 10.78 4.50 -14.60
N ILE A 145 9.83 5.08 -13.87
CA ILE A 145 9.72 6.54 -13.68
C ILE A 145 10.47 7.05 -12.45
N HIS A 146 11.24 6.21 -11.76
CA HIS A 146 12.01 6.54 -10.56
C HIS A 146 11.17 7.21 -9.45
N SER A 147 9.93 6.73 -9.27
CA SER A 147 8.99 7.31 -8.32
C SER A 147 9.38 6.97 -6.87
N PRO A 148 9.34 7.94 -5.93
CA PRO A 148 9.60 7.66 -4.51
C PRO A 148 8.56 6.70 -3.91
N TYR A 149 7.36 6.62 -4.49
CA TYR A 149 6.30 5.71 -4.05
C TYR A 149 6.66 4.22 -4.24
N LEU A 150 7.69 3.91 -5.03
CA LEU A 150 8.26 2.55 -5.13
C LEU A 150 8.61 1.99 -3.74
N LEU A 151 9.11 2.84 -2.83
CA LEU A 151 9.47 2.47 -1.46
C LEU A 151 8.30 1.84 -0.69
N ALA A 152 7.09 2.39 -0.83
CA ALA A 152 5.92 1.82 -0.16
C ALA A 152 5.51 0.47 -0.77
N VAL A 153 5.59 0.33 -2.10
CA VAL A 153 5.21 -0.89 -2.81
C VAL A 153 6.22 -2.02 -2.53
N ASP A 154 7.51 -1.72 -2.48
CA ASP A 154 8.56 -2.67 -2.08
C ASP A 154 8.37 -3.14 -0.64
N ALA A 155 8.05 -2.22 0.28
CA ALA A 155 7.75 -2.57 1.67
C ALA A 155 6.55 -3.54 1.75
N VAL A 156 5.49 -3.30 0.97
CA VAL A 156 4.37 -4.23 0.86
C VAL A 156 4.84 -5.59 0.33
N GLY A 157 5.63 -5.61 -0.75
CA GLY A 157 6.16 -6.83 -1.33
C GLY A 157 6.98 -7.67 -0.34
N ALA A 158 7.72 -7.03 0.56
CA ALA A 158 8.49 -7.67 1.63
C ALA A 158 7.62 -8.23 2.76
N THR A 159 6.38 -7.75 2.94
CA THR A 159 5.42 -8.35 3.89
C THR A 159 4.79 -9.64 3.39
N LEU A 160 4.83 -9.90 2.08
CA LEU A 160 4.21 -11.08 1.46
C LEU A 160 5.16 -12.29 1.54
N PRO A 161 4.63 -13.52 1.66
CA PRO A 161 5.43 -14.74 1.54
C PRO A 161 6.22 -14.76 0.24
N GLN A 162 7.49 -15.15 0.31
CA GLN A 162 8.28 -15.39 -0.90
C GLN A 162 7.67 -16.57 -1.66
N LEU A 163 7.41 -16.39 -2.95
CA LEU A 163 7.13 -17.51 -3.82
C LEU A 163 8.44 -18.29 -3.95
N HIS A 164 8.53 -19.45 -3.30
CA HIS A 164 9.53 -20.43 -3.72
C HIS A 164 9.15 -20.85 -5.14
N PRO A 165 10.06 -20.74 -6.14
CA PRO A 165 9.80 -21.37 -7.41
C PRO A 165 9.54 -22.86 -7.14
N ALA A 166 8.45 -23.39 -7.68
CA ALA A 166 8.20 -24.82 -7.68
C ALA A 166 9.40 -25.47 -8.39
N GLY A 167 10.26 -26.14 -7.60
CA GLY A 167 11.35 -26.96 -8.11
C GLY A 167 10.84 -28.27 -8.71
#